data_AF-A0A6L5XTJ9-F1
#
_entry.id   AF-A0A6L5XTJ9-F1
#
_cell.length_a   1.000
_cell.length_b   1.000
_cell.length_c   1.000
_cell.angle_alpha   90.00
_cell.angle_beta   90.00
_cell.angle_gamma   90.00
#
_symmetry.space_group_name_H-M   'P 1'
#
loop_
_entity.id
_entity.type
_entity.pdbx_description
1 polymer ?
#
loop_
_entity_poly.entity_id
_entity_poly.type
_entity_poly.pdbx_seq_one_letter_code
_entity_poly.pdbx_strand_id
1 'polypeptide(L)'
;MNKSLDYILKYTLKYNPDYFLEVKMSPLVLEKPVFTKDQVVSATEASKSLSTIRKRAKRAPQFIADHNDIDTVIIDYAAYEEMYGALQYLRELEINRIAANRVKHGPHEFVPFEDALTAEELAELESMDPDAIPDEDLFE
;
A
#
# COMPACT_ATOMS: atom_id res chain seq x y z
N MET A 1 2.17 18.95 -1.00
CA MET A 1 3.11 18.15 -1.83
C MET A 1 4.54 18.53 -1.48
N ASN A 2 5.31 17.56 -0.98
CA ASN A 2 6.68 17.77 -0.52
C ASN A 2 7.62 17.86 -1.73
N LYS A 3 8.12 19.07 -2.03
CA LYS A 3 8.90 19.39 -3.25
C LYS A 3 10.13 18.51 -3.47
N SER A 4 10.65 17.88 -2.41
CA SER A 4 11.79 16.98 -2.45
C SER A 4 11.48 15.66 -3.17
N LEU A 5 10.33 15.04 -2.88
CA LEU A 5 9.91 13.77 -3.50
C LEU A 5 9.62 13.95 -4.99
N ASP A 6 9.01 15.08 -5.33
CA ASP A 6 8.67 15.45 -6.71
C ASP A 6 9.93 15.68 -7.56
N TYR A 7 10.97 16.28 -6.96
CA TYR A 7 12.27 16.46 -7.60
C TYR A 7 12.97 15.12 -7.86
N ILE A 8 12.95 14.22 -6.87
CA ILE A 8 13.57 12.89 -6.98
C ILE A 8 12.86 12.07 -8.07
N LEU A 9 11.52 12.01 -8.07
CA LEU A 9 10.77 11.28 -9.09
C LEU A 9 11.07 11.81 -10.50
N LYS A 10 11.07 13.14 -10.65
CA LYS A 10 11.28 13.79 -11.95
C LYS A 10 12.70 13.59 -12.47
N TYR A 11 13.71 13.59 -11.60
CA TYR A 11 15.09 13.33 -12.00
C TYR A 11 15.27 11.85 -12.37
N THR A 12 14.76 10.92 -11.57
CA THR A 12 14.91 9.48 -11.83
C THR A 12 14.25 9.06 -13.14
N LEU A 13 13.03 9.54 -13.44
CA LEU A 13 12.33 9.27 -14.70
C LEU A 13 13.02 9.88 -15.93
N LYS A 14 13.77 10.98 -15.76
CA LYS A 14 14.48 11.64 -16.87
C LYS A 14 15.70 10.85 -17.33
N TYR A 15 16.40 10.18 -16.41
CA TYR A 15 17.67 9.49 -16.72
C TYR A 15 17.54 7.97 -16.82
N ASN A 16 16.45 7.39 -16.32
CA ASN A 16 16.12 6.00 -16.55
C ASN A 16 14.60 5.87 -16.74
N PRO A 17 14.10 6.03 -17.99
CA PRO A 17 12.66 6.00 -18.28
C PRO A 17 12.05 4.61 -18.01
N ASP A 18 12.90 3.56 -18.03
CA ASP A 18 12.51 2.16 -17.84
C ASP A 18 12.82 1.66 -16.41
N TYR A 19 13.21 2.55 -15.49
CA TYR A 19 13.50 2.21 -14.09
C TYR A 19 12.35 1.43 -13.43
N PHE A 20 11.11 1.69 -13.84
CA PHE A 20 9.93 1.02 -13.31
C PHE A 20 9.56 -0.28 -14.05
N LEU A 21 10.21 -0.59 -15.18
CA LEU A 21 10.06 -1.85 -15.92
C LEU A 21 11.06 -2.91 -15.44
N GLU A 22 12.27 -2.53 -15.04
CA GLU A 22 13.29 -3.45 -14.54
C GLU A 22 13.12 -3.82 -13.06
N VAL A 23 12.42 -2.98 -12.28
CA VAL A 23 12.07 -3.32 -10.90
C VAL A 23 10.90 -4.30 -10.93
N LYS A 24 11.21 -5.61 -11.07
CA LYS A 24 10.48 -6.60 -10.28
C LYS A 24 10.56 -6.09 -8.85
N MET A 25 9.45 -5.59 -8.31
CA MET A 25 9.37 -5.10 -6.93
C MET A 25 9.56 -6.27 -5.96
N SER A 26 10.79 -6.80 -5.88
CA SER A 26 11.38 -6.89 -4.56
C SER A 26 11.21 -5.50 -3.96
N PRO A 27 10.54 -5.34 -2.81
CA PRO A 27 10.44 -4.04 -2.19
C PRO A 27 11.86 -3.48 -2.20
N LEU A 28 12.05 -2.28 -2.77
CA LEU A 28 13.24 -1.49 -2.46
C LEU A 28 13.45 -1.73 -0.98
N VAL A 29 14.57 -2.34 -0.60
CA VAL A 29 14.90 -2.51 0.82
C VAL A 29 15.01 -1.08 1.29
N LEU A 30 13.88 -0.52 1.74
CA LEU A 30 13.79 0.76 2.38
C LEU A 30 14.74 0.59 3.54
N GLU A 31 15.84 1.32 3.49
CA GLU A 31 16.79 1.34 4.59
C GLU A 31 15.97 1.42 5.88
N LYS A 32 16.28 0.50 6.82
CA LYS A 32 15.51 0.38 8.05
C LYS A 32 15.35 1.79 8.64
N PRO A 33 14.15 2.16 9.15
CA PRO A 33 13.93 3.46 9.74
C PRO A 33 15.06 3.82 10.71
N VAL A 34 15.71 4.95 10.49
CA VAL A 34 16.81 5.41 11.35
C VAL A 34 16.19 6.02 12.61
N PHE A 35 16.61 5.56 13.77
CA PHE A 35 16.16 6.06 15.06
C PHE A 35 17.33 6.30 16.01
N THR A 36 17.12 7.19 16.97
CA THR A 36 18.09 7.57 17.98
C THR A 36 17.86 6.82 19.28
N LYS A 37 18.88 6.74 20.14
CA LYS A 37 18.81 5.97 21.40
C LYS A 37 17.69 6.44 22.33
N ASP A 38 17.35 7.74 22.31
CA ASP A 38 16.28 8.33 23.11
C ASP A 38 14.86 7.94 22.66
N GLN A 39 14.73 7.39 21.45
CA GLN A 39 13.47 6.85 20.94
C GLN A 39 13.25 5.38 21.31
N VAL A 40 14.26 4.71 21.89
CA VAL A 40 14.20 3.29 22.23
C VAL A 40 13.95 3.13 23.73
N VAL A 41 12.94 2.34 24.09
CA VAL A 41 12.58 2.00 25.47
C VAL A 41 12.45 0.48 25.60
N SER A 42 12.75 -0.07 26.78
CA SER A 42 12.51 -1.50 27.02
C SER A 42 11.01 -1.81 27.15
N ALA A 43 10.59 -3.04 26.87
CA ALA A 43 9.22 -3.49 27.10
C ALA A 43 8.74 -3.27 28.56
N THR A 44 9.63 -3.46 29.53
CA THR A 44 9.35 -3.21 30.95
C THR A 44 9.11 -1.72 31.25
N GLU A 45 9.93 -0.84 30.68
CA GLU A 45 9.77 0.61 30.82
C GLU A 45 8.52 1.10 30.09
N ALA A 46 8.20 0.51 28.94
CA ALA A 46 7.02 0.81 28.16
C ALA A 46 5.74 0.56 28.96
N SER A 47 5.66 -0.59 29.63
CA SER A 47 4.53 -0.94 30.50
C SER A 47 4.35 0.05 31.66
N LYS A 48 5.46 0.46 32.29
CA LYS A 48 5.45 1.37 33.46
C LYS A 48 5.18 2.83 33.10
N SER A 49 5.56 3.27 31.91
CA SER A 49 5.61 4.70 31.54
C SER A 49 4.86 5.04 30.25
N LEU A 50 3.89 4.20 29.86
CA LEU A 50 3.14 4.30 28.61
C LEU A 50 2.57 5.71 28.35
N SER A 51 2.09 6.39 29.39
CA SER A 51 1.54 7.75 29.27
C SER A 51 2.56 8.77 28.78
N THR A 52 3.81 8.67 29.24
CA THR A 52 4.93 9.51 28.82
C THR A 52 5.37 9.16 27.42
N ILE A 53 5.46 7.86 27.11
CA ILE A 53 5.84 7.36 25.79
C ILE A 53 4.84 7.82 24.73
N ARG A 54 3.53 7.72 25.00
CA ARG A 54 2.48 8.24 24.11
C ARG A 54 2.63 9.74 23.86
N LYS A 55 3.03 10.53 24.86
CA LYS A 55 3.29 11.98 24.66
C LYS A 55 4.51 12.23 23.77
N ARG A 56 5.56 11.40 23.87
CA ARG A 56 6.73 11.46 23.00
C ARG A 56 6.42 11.01 21.57
N ALA A 57 5.58 9.97 21.43
CA ALA A 57 5.12 9.42 20.15
C ALA A 57 4.41 10.46 19.27
N LYS A 58 3.77 11.47 19.88
CA LYS A 58 3.20 12.63 19.17
C LYS A 58 4.20 13.46 18.37
N ARG A 59 5.48 13.41 18.74
CA ARG A 59 6.57 14.19 18.12
C ARG A 59 7.43 13.33 17.21
N ALA A 60 7.69 12.09 17.62
CA ALA A 60 8.47 11.14 16.84
C ALA A 60 8.15 9.71 17.30
N PRO A 61 8.21 8.71 16.40
CA PRO A 61 8.04 7.30 16.74
C PRO A 61 8.86 6.87 17.95
N GLN A 62 8.29 6.00 18.78
CA GLN A 62 8.94 5.40 19.94
C GLN A 62 9.03 3.89 19.74
N PHE A 63 10.21 3.33 19.89
CA PHE A 63 10.51 1.93 19.63
C PHE A 63 10.61 1.18 20.95
N ILE A 64 9.87 0.08 21.07
CA ILE A 64 9.93 -0.81 22.20
C ILE A 64 10.85 -1.97 21.82
N ALA A 65 11.92 -2.11 22.60
CA ALA A 65 12.84 -3.21 22.49
C ALA A 65 12.48 -4.33 23.47
N ASP A 66 12.56 -5.56 22.99
CA ASP A 66 12.55 -6.77 23.81
C ASP A 66 13.75 -7.64 23.46
N HIS A 67 14.42 -8.21 24.46
CA HIS A 67 15.61 -9.07 24.26
C HIS A 67 16.66 -8.53 23.26
N ASN A 68 16.96 -7.22 23.30
CA ASN A 68 17.86 -6.46 22.39
C ASN A 68 17.39 -6.24 20.95
N ASP A 69 16.20 -6.69 20.58
CA ASP A 69 15.61 -6.44 19.27
C ASP A 69 14.44 -5.45 19.38
N ILE A 70 14.24 -4.64 18.34
CA ILE A 70 13.06 -3.78 18.24
C ILE A 70 11.88 -4.66 17.87
N ASP A 71 10.90 -4.72 18.75
CA ASP A 71 9.70 -5.54 18.59
C ASP A 71 8.52 -4.71 18.10
N THR A 72 8.21 -3.62 18.81
CA THR A 72 7.00 -2.83 18.57
C THR A 72 7.35 -1.35 18.39
N VAL A 73 6.61 -0.62 17.56
CA VAL A 73 6.70 0.84 17.43
C VAL A 73 5.38 1.50 17.83
N ILE A 74 5.47 2.58 18.61
CA ILE A 74 4.35 3.45 18.95
C ILE A 74 4.52 4.75 18.16
N ILE A 75 3.49 5.11 17.41
CA ILE A 75 3.42 6.33 16.61
C ILE A 75 2.17 7.14 16.96
N ASP A 76 2.19 8.43 16.63
CA ASP A 76 0.98 9.25 16.66
C ASP A 76 -0.05 8.72 15.67
N TYR A 77 -1.33 8.86 16.02
CA TYR A 77 -2.40 8.39 15.17
C TYR A 77 -2.48 9.17 13.84
N ALA A 78 -2.26 10.48 13.84
CA ALA A 78 -2.28 11.24 12.59
C ALA A 78 -1.13 10.84 11.65
N ALA A 79 0.04 10.53 12.21
CA ALA A 79 1.18 10.01 11.45
C ALA A 79 0.87 8.62 10.86
N TYR A 80 0.19 7.75 11.62
CA TYR A 80 -0.30 6.47 11.12
C TYR A 80 -1.28 6.66 9.94
N GLU A 81 -2.26 7.56 10.08
CA GLU A 81 -3.23 7.83 9.00
C GLU A 81 -2.56 8.37 7.74
N GLU A 82 -1.58 9.27 7.88
CA GLU A 82 -0.80 9.78 6.75
C GLU A 82 -0.05 8.65 6.02
N MET A 83 0.65 7.79 6.79
CA MET A 83 1.35 6.63 6.23
C MET A 83 0.38 5.66 5.54
N TYR A 84 -0.75 5.36 6.18
CA TYR A 84 -1.77 4.48 5.63
C TYR A 84 -2.36 5.05 4.33
N GLY A 85 -2.74 6.32 4.32
CA GLY A 85 -3.26 7.00 3.13
C GLY A 85 -2.25 7.03 1.99
N ALA A 86 -0.98 7.32 2.29
CA ALA A 86 0.10 7.29 1.30
C ALA A 86 0.27 5.90 0.68
N LEU A 87 0.21 4.84 1.48
CA LEU A 87 0.29 3.45 0.99
C LEU A 87 -0.88 3.10 0.07
N GLN A 88 -2.10 3.50 0.41
CA GLN A 88 -3.26 3.24 -0.45
C GLN A 88 -3.14 3.98 -1.79
N TYR A 89 -2.73 5.25 -1.76
CA TYR A 89 -2.49 6.03 -2.96
C TYR A 89 -1.42 5.42 -3.87
N LEU A 90 -0.28 4.99 -3.30
CA LEU A 90 0.78 4.32 -4.06
C LEU A 90 0.30 2.99 -4.66
N ARG A 91 -0.54 2.24 -3.93
CA ARG A 91 -1.13 0.99 -4.42
C ARG A 91 -2.02 1.24 -5.63
N GLU A 92 -2.86 2.27 -5.57
CA GLU A 92 -3.73 2.66 -6.69
C GLU A 92 -2.92 3.09 -7.92
N LEU A 93 -1.88 3.90 -7.71
CA LEU A 93 -0.96 4.28 -8.79
C LEU A 93 -0.30 3.06 -9.44
N GLU A 94 0.10 2.06 -8.65
CA GLU A 94 0.72 0.84 -9.19
C GLU A 94 -0.28 0.00 -9.99
N ILE A 95 -1.53 -0.10 -9.53
CA ILE A 95 -2.61 -0.75 -10.31
C ILE A 95 -2.80 -0.04 -11.65
N ASN A 96 -2.89 1.30 -11.63
CA ASN A 96 -3.03 2.10 -12.84
C ASN A 96 -1.83 1.93 -13.78
N ARG A 97 -0.61 1.86 -13.25
CA ARG A 97 0.61 1.60 -14.02
C ARG A 97 0.56 0.23 -14.69
N ILE A 98 0.20 -0.82 -13.95
CA ILE A 98 0.07 -2.19 -14.48
C ILE A 98 -1.01 -2.23 -15.57
N ALA A 99 -2.17 -1.62 -15.32
CA ALA A 99 -3.26 -1.56 -16.29
C ALA A 99 -2.84 -0.82 -17.56
N ALA A 100 -2.22 0.37 -17.44
CA ALA A 100 -1.70 1.12 -18.58
C ALA A 100 -0.63 0.34 -19.36
N ASN A 101 0.24 -0.40 -18.66
CA ASN A 101 1.23 -1.27 -19.31
C ASN A 101 0.56 -2.40 -20.11
N ARG A 102 -0.46 -3.05 -19.53
CA ARG A 102 -1.25 -4.07 -20.23
C ARG A 102 -1.99 -3.51 -21.44
N VAL A 103 -2.57 -2.32 -21.34
CA VAL A 103 -3.22 -1.66 -22.48
C VAL A 103 -2.20 -1.32 -23.57
N LYS A 104 -0.99 -0.85 -23.20
CA LYS A 104 0.07 -0.47 -24.14
C LYS A 104 0.68 -1.65 -24.90
N HIS A 105 0.80 -2.82 -24.27
CA HIS A 105 1.47 -3.99 -24.85
C HIS A 105 0.52 -5.16 -25.13
N GLY A 106 -0.77 -4.99 -24.84
CA GLY A 106 -1.80 -5.98 -25.11
C GLY A 106 -2.00 -6.17 -26.61
N PRO A 107 -2.81 -7.16 -27.00
CA PRO A 107 -3.05 -7.48 -28.40
C PRO A 107 -3.70 -6.32 -29.20
N HIS A 108 -4.15 -5.25 -28.53
CA HIS A 108 -4.92 -4.13 -29.10
C HIS A 108 -6.14 -4.58 -29.91
N GLU A 109 -6.61 -5.80 -29.64
CA GLU A 109 -7.80 -6.39 -30.22
C GLU A 109 -8.91 -6.37 -29.17
N PHE A 110 -10.12 -6.06 -29.62
CA PHE A 110 -11.31 -6.21 -28.80
C PHE A 110 -11.63 -7.70 -28.71
N VAL A 111 -11.59 -8.25 -27.50
CA VAL A 111 -12.07 -9.61 -27.22
C VAL A 111 -13.52 -9.47 -26.73
N PRO A 112 -14.52 -9.95 -27.48
CA PRO A 112 -15.89 -10.03 -26.99
C PRO A 112 -15.93 -10.76 -25.65
N PHE A 113 -16.80 -10.32 -24.75
CA PHE A 113 -16.90 -10.89 -23.41
C PHE A 113 -17.18 -12.40 -23.44
N GLU A 114 -17.98 -12.85 -24.40
CA GLU A 114 -18.31 -14.26 -24.66
C GLU A 114 -17.07 -15.10 -25.02
N ASP A 115 -16.10 -14.52 -25.73
CA ASP A 115 -14.86 -15.20 -26.15
C ASP A 115 -13.80 -15.22 -25.03
N ALA A 116 -13.99 -14.41 -23.99
CA ALA A 116 -13.10 -14.35 -22.82
C ALA A 116 -13.46 -15.40 -21.75
N LEU A 117 -14.63 -16.03 -21.85
CA LEU A 117 -15.12 -17.05 -20.94
C LEU A 117 -14.92 -18.45 -21.52
N THR A 118 -14.69 -19.43 -20.66
CA THR A 118 -14.84 -20.83 -21.03
C THR A 118 -16.33 -21.19 -21.18
N ALA A 119 -16.64 -22.27 -21.90
CA ALA A 119 -18.02 -22.71 -22.09
C ALA A 119 -18.73 -23.04 -20.76
N GLU A 120 -17.98 -23.45 -19.74
CA GLU A 120 -18.49 -23.71 -18.39
C GLU A 120 -18.84 -22.40 -17.66
N GLU A 121 -17.95 -21.40 -17.69
CA GLU A 121 -18.19 -20.09 -17.07
C GLU A 121 -19.33 -19.32 -17.74
N LEU A 122 -19.47 -19.44 -19.07
CA LEU A 122 -20.58 -18.84 -19.81
C LEU A 122 -21.91 -19.49 -19.41
N ALA A 123 -21.97 -20.82 -19.33
CA ALA A 123 -23.17 -21.53 -18.91
C ALA A 123 -23.55 -21.24 -17.45
N GLU A 124 -22.56 -21.07 -16.58
CA GLU A 124 -22.78 -20.64 -15.20
C GLU A 124 -23.42 -19.25 -15.17
N LEU A 125 -22.85 -18.27 -15.88
CA LEU A 125 -23.37 -16.91 -15.98
C LEU A 125 -24.80 -16.87 -16.54
N GLU A 126 -25.06 -17.60 -17.63
CA GLU A 126 -26.40 -17.69 -18.26
C GLU A 126 -27.45 -18.34 -17.34
N SER A 127 -27.01 -19.17 -16.39
CA SER A 127 -27.88 -19.82 -15.41
C SER A 127 -28.16 -18.97 -14.17
N MET A 128 -27.43 -17.87 -13.98
CA MET A 128 -27.67 -16.94 -12.87
C MET A 128 -28.98 -16.19 -13.11
N ASP A 129 -29.88 -16.24 -12.14
CA ASP A 129 -31.10 -15.44 -12.15
C ASP A 129 -30.72 -13.98 -11.81
N PRO A 130 -30.86 -13.02 -12.75
CA PRO A 130 -30.53 -11.62 -12.50
C PRO A 130 -31.46 -10.99 -11.44
N ASP A 131 -32.63 -11.58 -11.21
CA ASP A 131 -33.64 -11.12 -10.26
C ASP A 131 -33.62 -11.96 -8.96
N ALA A 132 -32.57 -12.76 -8.73
CA ALA A 132 -32.45 -13.61 -7.54
C ALA A 132 -32.51 -12.81 -6.21
N ILE A 133 -32.20 -11.52 -6.27
CA ILE A 133 -32.32 -10.57 -5.16
C ILE A 133 -33.31 -9.49 -5.61
N PRO A 134 -34.44 -9.28 -4.90
CA PRO A 134 -35.39 -8.24 -5.24
C PRO A 134 -34.77 -6.85 -5.00
N ASP A 135 -35.13 -5.87 -5.83
CA ASP A 135 -34.60 -4.49 -5.77
C ASP A 135 -34.70 -3.84 -4.39
N GLU A 136 -35.74 -4.19 -3.61
CA GLU A 136 -35.96 -3.68 -2.24
C GLU A 136 -34.85 -4.11 -1.26
N ASP A 137 -34.26 -5.29 -1.47
CA ASP A 137 -33.17 -5.85 -0.65
C ASP A 137 -31.77 -5.42 -1.16
N LEU A 138 -31.69 -4.75 -2.32
CA LEU A 138 -30.43 -4.38 -2.97
C LEU A 138 -29.81 -3.06 -2.45
N PHE A 139 -30.63 -2.18 -1.85
CA PHE A 139 -30.25 -0.81 -1.48
C PHE A 139 -30.36 -0.50 0.03
N GLU A 140 -30.55 -1.50 0.90
CA GLU A 140 -30.48 -1.33 2.36
C GLU A 140 -29.05 -1.26 2.92
#